data_AF-A0A7S3FJ20-F1
#
_entry.id   AF-A0A7S3FJ20-F1
#
_cell.length_a   1.000
_cell.length_b   1.000
_cell.length_c   1.000
_cell.angle_alpha   90.00
_cell.angle_beta   90.00
_cell.angle_gamma   90.00
#
_symmetry.space_group_name_H-M   'P 1'
#
loop_
_entity.id
_entity.type
_entity.pdbx_description
1 polymer ?
#
loop_
_entity_poly.entity_id
_entity_poly.type
_entity_poly.pdbx_seq_one_letter_code
_entity_poly.pdbx_strand_id
1 'polypeptide(L)'
;REVAWPPAGCAAREPLSERLSRTQAAEVLSAWAFLSSMGPALGLWPFSCIELVDALESGRGRLLTDLHIVMLRLVLSDVAQAIDFARGELVLQNTLSTAQAAVLAAPEHRMDPRAWMAHLNELTWPEVLRQLAVCSGWDVDAETDFYDADDSDGTWVDALAAGEYGDLSLGARVSALLALLSSAMCSGPVREALERREATANMGRRLQYVER
;
A
#
# COMPACT_ATOMS: atom_id res chain seq x y z
N ARG A 1 45.30 -3.43 -20.49
CA ARG A 1 44.83 -2.59 -19.38
C ARG A 1 43.40 -3.01 -19.11
N GLU A 2 43.17 -3.84 -18.10
CA GLU A 2 41.81 -4.10 -17.64
C GLU A 2 41.28 -2.81 -17.03
N VAL A 3 40.23 -2.27 -17.64
CA VAL A 3 39.51 -1.14 -17.07
C VAL A 3 38.65 -1.74 -15.97
N ALA A 4 39.00 -1.46 -14.71
CA ALA A 4 38.21 -1.89 -13.57
C ALA A 4 36.78 -1.33 -13.71
N TRP A 5 35.79 -2.21 -13.60
CA TRP A 5 34.38 -1.87 -13.59
C TRP A 5 33.84 -2.10 -12.16
N PRO A 6 33.16 -1.11 -11.55
CA PRO A 6 32.86 0.24 -12.05
C PRO A 6 34.07 1.21 -11.96
N PRO A 7 34.08 2.32 -12.74
CA PRO A 7 35.13 3.33 -12.70
C PRO A 7 35.32 3.94 -11.30
N ALA A 8 36.53 4.37 -10.95
CA ALA A 8 36.91 4.89 -9.63
C ALA A 8 36.21 6.19 -9.15
N GLY A 9 35.16 6.65 -9.84
CA GLY A 9 34.27 7.74 -9.40
C GLY A 9 32.79 7.34 -9.37
N CYS A 10 32.46 6.11 -9.76
CA CYS A 10 31.11 5.57 -9.67
C CYS A 10 30.94 4.88 -8.31
N ALA A 11 30.44 5.62 -7.32
CA ALA A 11 29.91 5.00 -6.12
C ALA A 11 28.68 4.18 -6.52
N ALA A 12 28.85 2.86 -6.63
CA ALA A 12 27.73 1.97 -6.84
C ALA A 12 26.79 2.10 -5.63
N ARG A 13 25.51 2.31 -5.90
CA ARG A 13 24.50 2.37 -4.85
C ARG A 13 24.40 0.99 -4.20
N GLU A 14 24.35 0.94 -2.87
CA GLU A 14 24.18 -0.31 -2.16
C GLU A 14 22.92 -1.04 -2.66
N PRO A 15 23.00 -2.36 -2.90
CA PRO A 15 21.87 -3.13 -3.40
C PRO A 15 20.71 -3.10 -2.41
N LEU A 16 19.48 -3.15 -2.93
CA LEU A 16 18.26 -3.12 -2.13
C LEU A 16 18.24 -4.20 -1.03
N SER A 17 18.87 -5.36 -1.28
CA SER A 17 18.98 -6.48 -0.34
C SER A 17 19.87 -6.23 0.88
N GLU A 18 20.73 -5.22 0.84
CA GLU A 18 21.54 -4.79 1.99
C GLU A 18 20.80 -3.75 2.84
N ARG A 19 19.72 -3.19 2.31
CA ARG A 19 18.98 -2.05 2.91
C ARG A 19 17.57 -2.40 3.35
N LEU A 20 17.05 -3.51 2.85
CA LEU A 20 15.78 -4.12 3.21
C LEU A 20 15.98 -5.62 3.46
N SER A 21 15.13 -6.22 4.28
CA SER A 21 15.06 -7.68 4.37
C SER A 21 14.75 -8.29 3.00
N ARG A 22 15.21 -9.53 2.76
CA ARG A 22 14.92 -10.25 1.50
C ARG A 22 13.41 -10.34 1.23
N THR A 23 12.61 -10.51 2.27
CA THR A 23 11.14 -10.56 2.18
C THR A 23 10.58 -9.23 1.70
N GLN A 24 10.92 -8.12 2.38
CA GLN A 24 10.46 -6.79 1.99
C GLN A 24 10.91 -6.42 0.57
N ALA A 25 12.14 -6.77 0.18
CA ALA A 25 12.62 -6.54 -1.18
C ALA A 25 11.75 -7.27 -2.23
N ALA A 26 11.36 -8.53 -1.96
CA ALA A 26 10.47 -9.29 -2.83
C ALA A 26 9.04 -8.74 -2.87
N GLU A 27 8.54 -8.25 -1.72
CA GLU A 27 7.21 -7.62 -1.63
C GLU A 27 7.17 -6.29 -2.38
N VAL A 28 8.22 -5.46 -2.30
CA VAL A 28 8.33 -4.21 -3.08
C VAL A 28 8.33 -4.51 -4.58
N LEU A 29 9.03 -5.55 -5.03
CA LEU A 29 9.00 -5.96 -6.44
C LEU A 29 7.62 -6.42 -6.87
N SER A 30 6.94 -7.19 -6.03
CA SER A 30 5.57 -7.67 -6.27
C SER A 30 4.57 -6.52 -6.32
N ALA A 31 4.69 -5.58 -5.39
CA ALA A 31 3.90 -4.35 -5.35
C ALA A 31 4.14 -3.50 -6.59
N TRP A 32 5.39 -3.30 -7.01
CA TRP A 32 5.71 -2.59 -8.25
C TRP A 32 5.12 -3.27 -9.47
N ALA A 33 5.23 -4.60 -9.60
CA ALA A 33 4.69 -5.33 -10.73
C ALA A 33 3.17 -5.19 -10.82
N PHE A 34 2.49 -5.27 -9.67
CA PHE A 34 1.05 -5.03 -9.59
C PHE A 34 0.68 -3.59 -9.97
N LEU A 35 1.32 -2.59 -9.36
CA LEU A 35 1.06 -1.17 -9.61
C LEU A 35 1.38 -0.77 -11.05
N SER A 36 2.40 -1.35 -11.67
CA SER A 36 2.71 -1.14 -13.09
C SER A 36 1.63 -1.72 -13.99
N SER A 37 1.05 -2.84 -13.59
CA SER A 37 -0.01 -3.52 -14.33
C SER A 37 -1.37 -2.82 -14.17
N MET A 38 -1.68 -2.33 -12.97
CA MET A 38 -2.97 -1.71 -12.62
C MET A 38 -2.96 -0.19 -12.70
N GLY A 39 -1.77 0.43 -12.78
CA GLY A 39 -1.57 1.87 -12.73
C GLY A 39 -2.50 2.67 -13.63
N PRO A 40 -2.65 2.34 -14.93
CA PRO A 40 -3.57 3.05 -15.82
C PRO A 40 -5.03 3.01 -15.35
N ALA A 41 -5.50 1.90 -14.79
CA ALA A 41 -6.86 1.78 -14.25
C ALA A 41 -7.04 2.58 -12.95
N LEU A 42 -5.94 2.80 -12.23
CA LEU A 42 -5.89 3.60 -11.00
C LEU A 42 -5.62 5.09 -11.25
N GLY A 43 -5.43 5.50 -12.52
CA GLY A 43 -5.05 6.88 -12.88
C GLY A 43 -3.60 7.24 -12.54
N LEU A 44 -2.76 6.25 -12.23
CA LEU A 44 -1.33 6.44 -12.01
C LEU A 44 -0.61 6.57 -13.34
N TRP A 45 0.39 7.46 -13.39
CA TRP A 45 1.31 7.54 -14.52
C TRP A 45 2.29 6.35 -14.50
N PRO A 46 2.83 5.89 -15.65
CA PRO A 46 3.77 4.77 -15.66
C PRO A 46 5.09 5.13 -14.97
N PHE A 47 5.56 4.27 -14.05
CA PHE A 47 6.83 4.45 -13.34
C PHE A 47 7.62 3.14 -13.26
N SER A 48 8.93 3.26 -13.13
CA SER A 48 9.89 2.15 -13.01
C SER A 48 10.05 1.68 -11.57
N CYS A 49 10.59 0.46 -11.40
CA CYS A 49 10.89 -0.09 -10.07
C CYS A 49 11.88 0.79 -9.30
N ILE A 50 12.85 1.37 -10.03
CA ILE A 50 13.87 2.24 -9.44
C ILE A 50 13.24 3.53 -8.91
N GLU A 51 12.30 4.14 -9.65
CA GLU A 51 11.59 5.33 -9.18
C GLU A 51 10.74 5.05 -7.94
N LEU A 52 10.13 3.87 -7.82
CA LEU A 52 9.41 3.48 -6.61
C LEU A 52 10.36 3.38 -5.40
N VAL A 53 11.50 2.71 -5.59
CA VAL A 53 12.54 2.58 -4.55
C VAL A 53 13.06 3.95 -4.15
N ASP A 54 13.36 4.83 -5.11
CA ASP A 54 13.84 6.20 -4.85
C ASP A 54 12.79 7.03 -4.08
N ALA A 55 11.52 6.88 -4.42
CA ALA A 55 10.42 7.53 -3.71
C ALA A 55 10.30 7.02 -2.26
N LEU A 56 10.42 5.71 -2.04
CA LEU A 56 10.41 5.10 -0.71
C LEU A 56 11.63 5.49 0.13
N GLU A 57 12.81 5.63 -0.50
CA GLU A 57 14.03 6.04 0.19
C GLU A 57 14.00 7.49 0.62
N SER A 58 13.55 8.37 -0.27
CA SER A 58 13.44 9.79 0.03
C SER A 58 12.33 10.11 1.02
N GLY A 59 11.35 9.21 1.18
CA GLY A 59 10.17 9.41 2.06
C GLY A 59 9.27 10.55 1.60
N ARG A 60 9.53 11.11 0.41
CA ARG A 60 8.85 12.29 -0.13
C ARG A 60 8.87 12.26 -1.65
N GLY A 61 7.98 13.02 -2.26
CA GLY A 61 7.94 13.21 -3.71
C GLY A 61 6.65 12.72 -4.33
N ARG A 62 6.40 13.24 -5.54
CA ARG A 62 5.11 13.15 -6.21
C ARG A 62 4.63 11.71 -6.39
N LEU A 63 5.52 10.78 -6.77
CA LEU A 63 5.14 9.37 -6.94
C LEU A 63 4.61 8.76 -5.64
N LEU A 64 5.30 8.99 -4.52
CA LEU A 64 4.90 8.45 -3.22
C LEU A 64 3.55 9.03 -2.78
N THR A 65 3.38 10.34 -2.94
CA THR A 65 2.14 11.05 -2.62
C THR A 65 0.98 10.56 -3.48
N ASP A 66 1.17 10.47 -4.80
CA ASP A 66 0.14 9.99 -5.74
C ASP A 66 -0.28 8.55 -5.39
N LEU A 67 0.69 7.67 -5.10
CA LEU A 67 0.44 6.29 -4.69
C LEU A 67 -0.41 6.21 -3.42
N HIS A 68 -0.01 6.92 -2.36
CA HIS A 68 -0.74 6.89 -1.10
C HIS A 68 -2.14 7.51 -1.23
N ILE A 69 -2.28 8.65 -1.92
CA ILE A 69 -3.58 9.28 -2.14
C ILE A 69 -4.50 8.35 -2.92
N VAL A 70 -4.03 7.74 -4.01
CA VAL A 70 -4.83 6.83 -4.82
C VAL A 70 -5.30 5.62 -4.01
N MET A 71 -4.40 4.98 -3.26
CA MET A 71 -4.76 3.82 -2.45
C MET A 71 -5.68 4.18 -1.27
N LEU A 72 -5.42 5.30 -0.59
CA LEU A 72 -6.31 5.82 0.47
C LEU A 72 -7.70 6.11 -0.08
N ARG A 73 -7.82 6.70 -1.28
CA ARG A 73 -9.13 6.92 -1.92
C ARG A 73 -9.88 5.61 -2.15
N LEU A 74 -9.20 4.57 -2.61
CA LEU A 74 -9.81 3.25 -2.81
C LEU A 74 -10.31 2.67 -1.48
N VAL A 75 -9.44 2.63 -0.46
CA VAL A 75 -9.79 2.07 0.85
C VAL A 75 -10.91 2.87 1.50
N LEU A 76 -10.82 4.20 1.54
CA LEU A 76 -11.84 5.05 2.15
C LEU A 76 -13.18 5.00 1.42
N SER A 77 -13.16 4.88 0.09
CA SER A 77 -14.39 4.71 -0.68
C SER A 77 -15.07 3.38 -0.37
N ASP A 78 -14.28 2.31 -0.23
CA ASP A 78 -14.77 0.99 0.12
C ASP A 78 -15.32 0.94 1.57
N VAL A 79 -14.61 1.55 2.52
CA VAL A 79 -15.06 1.75 3.91
C VAL A 79 -16.36 2.55 3.96
N ALA A 80 -16.44 3.68 3.26
CA ALA A 80 -17.65 4.51 3.25
C ALA A 80 -18.87 3.74 2.71
N GLN A 81 -18.70 2.97 1.64
CA GLN A 81 -19.74 2.11 1.08
C GLN A 81 -20.18 1.02 2.06
N ALA A 82 -19.23 0.38 2.75
CA ALA A 82 -19.53 -0.64 3.75
C ALA A 82 -20.34 -0.06 4.93
N ILE A 83 -20.06 1.18 5.35
CA ILE A 83 -20.83 1.86 6.40
C ILE A 83 -22.26 2.15 5.95
N ASP A 84 -22.44 2.64 4.72
CA ASP A 84 -23.78 2.89 4.18
C ASP A 84 -24.60 1.60 4.10
N PHE A 85 -23.96 0.51 3.67
CA PHE A 85 -24.57 -0.81 3.63
C PHE A 85 -24.94 -1.33 5.02
N ALA A 86 -24.03 -1.25 6.00
CA ALA A 86 -24.25 -1.69 7.38
C ALA A 86 -25.33 -0.89 8.13
N ARG A 87 -25.54 0.38 7.78
CA ARG A 87 -26.65 1.18 8.30
C ARG A 87 -28.01 0.79 7.70
N GLY A 88 -28.00 0.18 6.52
CA GLY A 88 -29.21 -0.30 5.83
C GLY A 88 -29.60 -1.74 6.15
N GLU A 89 -28.67 -2.59 6.59
CA GLU A 89 -28.87 -4.03 6.76
C GLU A 89 -27.97 -4.65 7.86
N LEU A 90 -28.37 -5.80 8.42
CA LEU A 90 -27.59 -6.52 9.44
C LEU A 90 -26.35 -7.18 8.79
N VAL A 91 -25.20 -6.53 8.88
CA VAL A 91 -23.93 -7.08 8.36
C VAL A 91 -23.35 -8.11 9.32
N LEU A 92 -22.98 -9.28 8.80
CA LEU A 92 -22.11 -10.23 9.50
C LEU A 92 -20.70 -9.63 9.57
N GLN A 93 -20.19 -9.35 10.77
CA GLN A 93 -18.86 -8.75 10.98
C GLN A 93 -17.72 -9.48 10.24
N ASN A 94 -17.88 -10.78 9.95
CA ASN A 94 -16.89 -11.63 9.29
C ASN A 94 -16.66 -11.34 7.79
N THR A 95 -17.49 -10.50 7.16
CA THR A 95 -17.33 -10.15 5.74
C THR A 95 -16.62 -8.82 5.53
N LEU A 96 -16.33 -8.09 6.61
CA LEU A 96 -15.71 -6.77 6.55
C LEU A 96 -14.18 -6.90 6.49
N SER A 97 -13.53 -6.01 5.75
CA SER A 97 -12.08 -5.84 5.87
C SER A 97 -11.70 -5.28 7.24
N THR A 98 -10.46 -5.48 7.68
CA THR A 98 -9.98 -4.97 8.97
C THR A 98 -10.19 -3.46 9.11
N ALA A 99 -9.93 -2.70 8.04
CA ALA A 99 -10.17 -1.27 7.99
C ALA A 99 -11.66 -0.89 8.11
N GLN A 100 -12.54 -1.65 7.46
CA GLN A 100 -13.99 -1.43 7.56
C GLN A 100 -14.51 -1.70 8.99
N ALA A 101 -14.12 -2.84 9.58
CA ALA A 101 -14.54 -3.22 10.92
C ALA A 101 -14.05 -2.21 11.97
N ALA A 102 -12.80 -1.75 11.84
CA ALA A 102 -12.21 -0.75 12.70
C ALA A 102 -12.97 0.59 12.70
N VAL A 103 -13.29 1.10 11.51
CA VAL A 103 -13.99 2.38 11.37
C VAL A 103 -15.41 2.29 11.93
N LEU A 104 -16.10 1.16 11.74
CA LEU A 104 -17.43 0.93 12.31
C LEU A 104 -17.40 0.80 13.84
N ALA A 105 -16.32 0.27 14.41
CA ALA A 105 -16.13 0.14 15.85
C ALA A 105 -15.67 1.44 16.52
N ALA A 106 -15.18 2.42 15.76
CA ALA A 106 -14.70 3.67 16.30
C ALA A 106 -15.85 4.54 16.83
N PRO A 107 -15.67 5.26 17.95
CA PRO A 107 -16.69 6.18 18.43
C PRO A 107 -16.95 7.21 17.33
N GLU A 108 -18.24 7.40 17.03
CA GLU A 108 -18.86 8.09 15.91
C GLU A 108 -18.43 9.57 15.66
N HIS A 109 -17.44 10.06 16.42
CA HIS A 109 -16.86 11.39 16.33
C HIS A 109 -15.36 11.41 15.94
N ARG A 110 -14.67 10.26 15.88
CA ARG A 110 -13.23 10.21 15.58
C ARG A 110 -12.89 9.88 14.13
N MET A 111 -13.80 9.29 13.36
CA MET A 111 -13.51 8.81 12.00
C MET A 111 -14.71 9.02 11.09
N ASP A 112 -14.60 9.99 10.17
CA ASP A 112 -15.54 10.13 9.06
C ASP A 112 -14.78 9.91 7.75
N PRO A 113 -14.86 8.70 7.14
CA PRO A 113 -14.19 8.39 5.88
C PRO A 113 -14.54 9.35 4.75
N ARG A 114 -15.76 9.92 4.74
CA ARG A 114 -16.18 10.88 3.72
C ARG A 114 -15.53 12.23 3.94
N ALA A 115 -15.45 12.69 5.19
CA ALA A 115 -14.71 13.89 5.54
C ALA A 115 -13.21 13.74 5.21
N TRP A 116 -12.60 12.61 5.55
CA TRP A 116 -11.21 12.33 5.18
C TRP A 116 -11.00 12.35 3.67
N MET A 117 -11.88 11.67 2.91
CA MET A 117 -11.80 11.64 1.45
C MET A 117 -11.99 13.04 0.81
N ALA A 118 -12.84 13.89 1.39
CA ALA A 118 -13.06 15.25 0.92
C ALA A 118 -11.83 16.16 1.13
N HIS A 119 -11.06 15.92 2.20
CA HIS A 119 -9.89 16.72 2.55
C HIS A 119 -8.56 16.06 2.14
N LEU A 120 -8.59 14.88 1.53
CA LEU A 120 -7.40 14.12 1.16
C LEU A 120 -6.62 14.82 0.03
N ASN A 121 -5.43 15.29 0.35
CA ASN A 121 -4.51 16.02 -0.52
C ASN A 121 -3.04 15.72 -0.15
N GLU A 122 -2.10 16.37 -0.84
CA GLU A 122 -0.65 16.15 -0.68
C GLU A 122 -0.12 16.40 0.73
N LEU A 123 -0.79 17.24 1.54
CA LEU A 123 -0.38 17.58 2.90
C LEU A 123 -1.15 16.78 3.97
N THR A 124 -2.34 16.28 3.66
CA THR A 124 -3.22 15.63 4.63
C THR A 124 -3.19 14.10 4.55
N TRP A 125 -2.70 13.52 3.45
CA TRP A 125 -2.63 12.07 3.31
C TRP A 125 -1.81 11.35 4.40
N PRO A 126 -0.71 11.89 4.95
CA PRO A 126 0.04 11.18 6.00
C PRO A 126 -0.80 11.07 7.28
N GLU A 127 -1.56 12.12 7.59
CA GLU A 127 -2.45 12.16 8.75
C GLU A 127 -3.64 11.22 8.59
N VAL A 128 -4.24 11.18 7.38
CA VAL A 128 -5.31 10.22 7.07
C VAL A 128 -4.79 8.79 7.15
N LEU A 129 -3.59 8.52 6.63
CA LEU A 129 -2.95 7.22 6.75
C LEU A 129 -2.73 6.83 8.21
N ARG A 130 -2.21 7.75 9.03
CA ARG A 130 -1.96 7.54 10.46
C ARG A 130 -3.25 7.20 11.19
N GLN A 131 -4.32 7.98 11.00
CA GLN A 131 -5.62 7.71 11.62
C GLN A 131 -6.20 6.38 11.17
N LEU A 132 -6.10 6.06 9.88
CA LEU A 132 -6.55 4.78 9.34
C LEU A 132 -5.76 3.60 9.94
N ALA A 133 -4.44 3.72 10.03
CA ALA A 133 -3.55 2.67 10.55
C ALA A 133 -3.81 2.37 12.03
N VAL A 134 -3.89 3.43 12.85
CA VAL A 134 -4.18 3.33 14.29
C VAL A 134 -5.52 2.65 14.54
N CYS A 135 -6.54 2.97 13.73
CA CYS A 135 -7.86 2.40 13.92
C CYS A 135 -7.96 0.98 13.38
N SER A 136 -7.36 0.70 12.22
CA SER A 136 -7.35 -0.63 11.60
C SER A 136 -6.53 -1.65 12.37
N GLY A 137 -5.77 -1.23 13.39
CA GLY A 137 -4.88 -2.12 14.10
C GLY A 137 -3.82 -2.70 13.17
N TRP A 138 -3.32 -1.94 12.19
CA TRP A 138 -2.18 -2.42 11.38
C TRP A 138 -0.89 -2.60 12.20
N ASP A 139 -0.95 -2.20 13.46
CA ASP A 139 0.00 -2.42 14.55
C ASP A 139 0.02 -3.89 15.01
N VAL A 140 -1.07 -4.66 14.81
CA VAL A 140 -1.10 -6.09 15.13
C VAL A 140 -0.86 -6.92 13.87
N ASP A 141 0.40 -7.28 13.63
CA ASP A 141 0.81 -8.65 13.25
C ASP A 141 2.32 -8.71 12.98
N ALA A 142 3.06 -9.05 14.02
CA ALA A 142 4.05 -10.11 13.92
C ALA A 142 4.14 -10.78 15.30
N GLU A 143 3.57 -11.99 15.43
CA GLU A 143 4.13 -12.98 16.35
C GLU A 143 5.59 -13.17 15.93
N THR A 144 6.46 -12.33 16.47
CA THR A 144 7.91 -12.40 16.27
C THR A 144 8.47 -13.32 17.35
N ASP A 145 7.92 -14.52 17.47
CA ASP A 145 8.40 -15.54 18.40
C ASP A 145 9.70 -16.23 17.88
N PHE A 146 10.28 -15.75 16.76
CA PHE A 146 11.41 -16.43 16.10
C PHE A 146 12.53 -15.54 15.54
N TYR A 147 12.58 -14.24 15.84
CA TYR A 147 13.77 -13.42 15.57
C TYR A 147 14.24 -12.75 16.85
N ASP A 148 15.54 -12.84 17.13
CA ASP A 148 16.20 -12.22 18.29
C ASP A 148 15.74 -10.77 18.43
N ALA A 149 15.20 -10.46 19.60
CA ALA A 149 14.84 -9.13 20.02
C ALA A 149 16.11 -8.29 20.18
N ASP A 150 16.53 -7.62 19.12
CA ASP A 150 17.49 -6.52 19.16
C ASP A 150 17.05 -5.44 18.17
N ASP A 151 16.02 -4.70 18.58
CA ASP A 151 15.79 -3.26 18.42
C ASP A 151 14.29 -2.97 18.55
N SER A 152 13.90 -2.57 19.76
CA SER A 152 12.54 -2.22 20.15
C SER A 152 12.12 -0.83 19.65
N ASP A 153 12.28 -0.58 18.36
CA ASP A 153 11.52 0.48 17.71
C ASP A 153 10.15 -0.12 17.43
N GLY A 154 9.09 0.41 18.05
CA GLY A 154 7.72 -0.09 17.91
C GLY A 154 7.26 -0.25 16.47
N THR A 155 6.02 -0.67 16.24
CA THR A 155 5.59 -0.92 14.86
C THR A 155 5.67 0.35 14.03
N TRP A 156 5.66 0.19 12.70
CA TRP A 156 5.63 1.35 11.80
C TRP A 156 4.43 2.28 12.10
N VAL A 157 3.35 1.75 12.70
CA VAL A 157 2.19 2.52 13.14
C VAL A 157 2.52 3.38 14.34
N ASP A 158 3.25 2.86 15.34
CA ASP A 158 3.73 3.64 16.49
C ASP A 158 4.67 4.77 16.05
N ALA A 159 5.62 4.45 15.16
CA ALA A 159 6.55 5.44 14.62
C ALA A 159 5.80 6.55 13.85
N LEU A 160 4.77 6.19 13.06
CA LEU A 160 3.93 7.16 12.36
C LEU A 160 3.00 7.92 13.32
N ALA A 161 2.63 7.33 14.46
CA ALA A 161 1.85 8.00 15.50
C ALA A 161 2.68 9.07 16.24
N ALA A 162 3.99 8.85 16.38
CA ALA A 162 4.91 9.73 17.09
C ALA A 162 5.54 10.83 16.21
N GLY A 163 5.57 10.67 14.89
CA GLY A 163 6.31 11.57 13.98
C GLY A 163 5.72 11.72 12.59
N GLU A 164 6.51 12.31 11.69
CA GLU A 164 6.12 12.49 10.29
C GLU A 164 6.45 11.24 9.46
N TYR A 165 5.66 10.99 8.41
CA TYR A 165 5.91 9.87 7.49
C TYR A 165 7.30 9.92 6.84
N GLY A 166 7.82 11.14 6.57
CA GLY A 166 9.14 11.33 5.98
C GLY A 166 10.29 10.89 6.88
N ASP A 167 10.09 10.89 8.20
CA ASP A 167 11.11 10.53 9.19
C ASP A 167 11.15 9.04 9.51
N LEU A 168 10.18 8.27 9.00
CA LEU A 168 10.15 6.82 9.16
C LEU A 168 11.40 6.15 8.58
N SER A 169 11.74 4.96 9.09
CA SER A 169 12.76 4.13 8.45
C SER A 169 12.26 3.66 7.07
N LEU A 170 13.18 3.32 6.16
CA LEU A 170 12.82 2.76 4.85
C LEU A 170 11.92 1.52 5.00
N GLY A 171 12.27 0.63 5.95
CA GLY A 171 11.47 -0.57 6.25
C GLY A 171 10.05 -0.21 6.71
N ALA A 172 9.90 0.76 7.61
CA ALA A 172 8.59 1.21 8.09
C ALA A 172 7.72 1.80 6.95
N ARG A 173 8.32 2.58 6.04
CA ARG A 173 7.61 3.09 4.85
C ARG A 173 7.17 1.99 3.90
N VAL A 174 8.02 0.97 3.71
CA VAL A 174 7.67 -0.22 2.90
C VAL A 174 6.49 -0.95 3.55
N SER A 175 6.54 -1.24 4.85
CA SER A 175 5.44 -1.89 5.57
C SER A 175 4.15 -1.10 5.48
N ALA A 176 4.21 0.23 5.63
CA ALA A 176 3.05 1.12 5.48
C ALA A 176 2.44 1.05 4.07
N LEU A 177 3.28 1.12 3.03
CA LEU A 177 2.84 1.03 1.64
C LEU A 177 2.17 -0.32 1.36
N LEU A 178 2.76 -1.42 1.84
CA LEU A 178 2.28 -2.78 1.61
C LEU A 178 0.96 -3.05 2.34
N ALA A 179 0.82 -2.61 3.60
CA ALA A 179 -0.43 -2.71 4.36
C ALA A 179 -1.58 -1.96 3.68
N LEU A 180 -1.30 -0.74 3.20
CA LEU A 180 -2.26 0.07 2.47
C LEU A 180 -2.60 -0.56 1.11
N LEU A 181 -1.61 -1.07 0.38
CA LEU A 181 -1.82 -1.75 -0.89
C LEU A 181 -2.67 -3.01 -0.71
N SER A 182 -2.38 -3.83 0.30
CA SER A 182 -3.16 -5.02 0.65
C SER A 182 -4.62 -4.68 0.91
N SER A 183 -4.85 -3.63 1.70
CA SER A 183 -6.21 -3.13 1.97
C SER A 183 -6.90 -2.61 0.71
N ALA A 184 -6.18 -1.93 -0.18
CA ALA A 184 -6.70 -1.42 -1.45
C ALA A 184 -7.01 -2.54 -2.45
N MET A 185 -6.26 -3.65 -2.43
CA MET A 185 -6.52 -4.81 -3.30
C MET A 185 -7.86 -5.49 -2.98
N CYS A 186 -8.32 -5.41 -1.73
CA CYS A 186 -9.64 -5.89 -1.33
C CYS A 186 -10.79 -4.98 -1.80
N SER A 187 -10.49 -3.79 -2.34
CA SER A 187 -11.53 -2.84 -2.77
C SER A 187 -12.28 -3.31 -4.02
N GLY A 188 -13.59 -3.03 -4.05
CA GLY A 188 -14.46 -3.38 -5.18
C GLY A 188 -13.93 -2.95 -6.56
N PRO A 189 -13.49 -1.69 -6.76
CA PRO A 189 -12.99 -1.23 -8.06
C PRO A 189 -11.75 -1.98 -8.56
N VAL A 190 -10.82 -2.32 -7.66
CA VAL A 190 -9.61 -3.08 -8.01
C VAL A 190 -9.98 -4.49 -8.40
N ARG A 191 -10.84 -5.15 -7.61
CA ARG A 191 -11.35 -6.50 -7.91
C ARG A 191 -12.05 -6.54 -9.27
N GLU A 192 -12.96 -5.61 -9.54
CA GLU A 192 -13.69 -5.57 -10.81
C GLU A 192 -12.73 -5.33 -12.00
N ALA A 193 -11.71 -4.48 -11.83
CA ALA A 193 -10.70 -4.28 -12.85
C ALA A 193 -9.85 -5.53 -13.11
N LEU A 194 -9.51 -6.30 -12.07
CA LEU A 194 -8.84 -7.59 -12.21
C LEU A 194 -9.73 -8.61 -12.91
N GLU A 195 -11.00 -8.74 -12.52
CA GLU A 195 -11.98 -9.64 -13.14
C GLU A 195 -12.18 -9.33 -14.63
N ARG A 196 -12.31 -8.04 -15.00
CA ARG A 196 -12.41 -7.63 -16.41
C ARG A 196 -11.17 -8.04 -17.21
N ARG A 197 -9.98 -7.89 -16.64
CA ARG A 197 -8.72 -8.28 -17.31
C ARG A 197 -8.61 -9.80 -17.47
N GLU A 198 -8.95 -10.55 -16.43
CA GLU A 198 -8.98 -12.01 -16.50
C GLU A 198 -9.97 -12.50 -17.56
N ALA A 199 -11.18 -11.90 -17.63
CA ALA A 199 -12.17 -12.20 -18.65
C ALA A 199 -11.63 -11.96 -20.07
N THR A 200 -10.93 -10.84 -20.31
CA THR A 200 -10.32 -10.56 -21.62
C THR A 200 -9.20 -11.55 -21.98
N ALA A 201 -8.36 -11.95 -21.01
CA ALA A 201 -7.31 -12.94 -21.21
C ALA A 201 -7.89 -14.33 -21.50
N ASN A 202 -8.95 -14.72 -20.79
CA ASN A 202 -9.66 -15.98 -20.98
C ASN A 202 -10.36 -16.04 -22.35
N MET A 203 -10.99 -14.95 -22.78
CA MET A 203 -11.58 -14.83 -24.10
C MET A 203 -10.51 -15.04 -25.19
N GLY A 204 -9.36 -14.38 -25.06
CA GLY A 204 -8.24 -14.54 -26.01
C GLY A 204 -7.73 -15.98 -26.11
N ARG A 205 -7.59 -16.68 -24.97
CA ARG A 205 -7.21 -18.11 -24.96
C ARG A 205 -8.24 -18.98 -25.67
N ARG A 206 -9.54 -18.78 -25.41
CA ARG A 206 -10.61 -19.58 -26.03
C ARG A 206 -10.64 -19.42 -27.55
N LEU A 207 -10.42 -18.21 -28.06
CA LEU A 207 -10.32 -17.98 -29.51
C LEU A 207 -9.12 -18.71 -30.12
N GLN A 208 -7.97 -18.72 -29.45
CA GLN A 208 -6.78 -19.47 -29.91
C GLN A 208 -6.97 -20.99 -29.95
N TYR A 209 -7.81 -21.57 -29.08
CA TYR A 209 -8.15 -23.00 -29.12
C TYR A 209 -9.17 -23.36 -30.20
N VAL A 210 -10.01 -22.41 -30.62
CA VAL A 210 -11.02 -22.63 -31.67
C VAL A 210 -10.41 -22.49 -33.07
N GLU A 211 -9.32 -21.74 -33.22
CA GLU A 211 -8.58 -21.57 -34.49
C GLU A 211 -7.52 -22.65 -34.76
N ARG A 212 -7.44 -23.71 -33.93
CA ARG A 212 -6.57 -24.88 -34.15
C ARG A 212 -7.40 -26.12 -34.46
#